data_AF-A0A8J4SNC0-F1
#
_entry.id   AF-A0A8J4SNC0-F1
#
_cell.length_a   1.000
_cell.length_b   1.000
_cell.length_c   1.000
_cell.angle_alpha   90.00
_cell.angle_beta   90.00
_cell.angle_gamma   90.00
#
_symmetry.space_group_name_H-M   'P 1'
#
loop_
_entity.id
_entity.type
_entity.pdbx_description
1 polymer ?
#
loop_
_entity_poly.entity_id
_entity_poly.type
_entity_poly.pdbx_seq_one_letter_code
_entity_poly.pdbx_strand_id
1 'polypeptide(L)'
;VLSVNHGNTDSRRLHAQQLVEKLGQKDNVSERTSRSSDSSRRCGIQPILNSNSLVLPLPNLCTPRENCQSERSSLSSSSHKSHTLAKIFRTNSGYSTSTLSTPRSAHSRANQLRERLHTMQPPCAHTKTQTLCYLCHQRRARNIPVDLSEEIRERENLEEQLLCAYQKLRAENEAKKEQESYWNRRQDLIKQAAYNLGVADAKRIKNQFVDATQYRTFIFSSRPSTPAKELKQTAIRSELDEQTGTRQAREKQEHENDQLLGKLEQARLMEELCKQKENQLREKWDKQQKYKQALDFQVKHKPEPIRKLWDHDGDPVFGVHHYDPHKARQMLTRAKEVQQAQMDAAEQRNRRLQQSRTQQIEQEKAILKRVHHDLICDGLKRREAQEARRQYLENEWDKEMQDKQDRDALDRFARLCPTKTTLMEQLDSHGRCAQCSRDLNNKGQSNVFTDPFAQGVPFVR
;
A
#
# COMPACT_ATOMS: atom_id res chain seq x y z
N VAL A 1 -28.06 32.72 56.80
CA VAL A 1 -27.63 32.58 58.21
C VAL A 1 -26.80 31.29 58.30
N LEU A 2 -25.54 31.36 57.86
CA LEU A 2 -24.30 31.49 58.65
C LEU A 2 -23.96 30.26 59.50
N SER A 3 -22.96 29.48 59.05
CA SER A 3 -21.66 29.22 59.72
C SER A 3 -21.00 28.03 58.99
N VAL A 4 -20.03 28.23 58.07
CA VAL A 4 -18.59 28.39 58.27
C VAL A 4 -17.93 27.25 59.06
N ASN A 5 -17.11 26.46 58.35
CA ASN A 5 -15.79 26.02 58.84
C ASN A 5 -14.83 25.82 57.65
N HIS A 6 -13.68 26.47 57.77
CA HIS A 6 -12.53 26.44 56.86
C HIS A 6 -11.58 25.28 57.18
N GLY A 7 -10.78 24.85 56.21
CA GLY A 7 -9.53 24.16 56.50
C GLY A 7 -8.92 23.38 55.33
N ASN A 8 -7.76 23.85 54.87
CA ASN A 8 -6.71 23.14 54.11
C ASN A 8 -6.82 22.99 52.59
N THR A 9 -6.44 24.06 51.90
CA THR A 9 -5.76 24.01 50.61
C THR A 9 -4.48 24.83 50.69
N ASP A 10 -3.32 24.19 50.79
CA ASP A 10 -2.01 24.74 50.40
C ASP A 10 -0.91 23.69 50.64
N SER A 11 -0.38 23.06 49.58
CA SER A 11 0.96 22.43 49.61
C SER A 11 1.45 21.78 48.31
N ARG A 12 0.79 21.90 47.14
CA ARG A 12 1.28 21.21 45.91
C ARG A 12 1.34 22.06 44.64
N ARG A 13 1.55 23.37 44.77
CA ARG A 13 1.72 24.29 43.62
C ARG A 13 3.05 25.07 43.58
N LEU A 14 4.06 24.63 44.34
CA LEU A 14 5.39 25.23 44.37
C LEU A 14 6.48 24.18 44.08
N HIS A 15 6.52 23.67 42.84
CA HIS A 15 7.72 22.99 42.32
C HIS A 15 7.85 23.00 40.78
N ALA A 16 7.12 23.88 40.08
CA ALA A 16 7.07 23.91 38.62
C ALA A 16 7.52 25.25 38.00
N GLN A 17 8.22 26.11 38.74
CA GLN A 17 8.77 27.38 38.24
C GLN A 17 10.14 27.67 38.86
N GLN A 18 11.14 26.84 38.54
CA GLN A 18 12.54 27.12 38.84
C GLN A 18 13.45 26.30 37.92
N LEU A 19 13.55 26.70 36.64
CA LEU A 19 14.62 26.31 35.69
C LEU A 19 14.50 27.06 34.34
N VAL A 20 14.38 28.39 34.36
CA VAL A 20 14.40 29.22 33.12
C VAL A 20 15.35 30.43 33.19
N GLU A 21 15.98 30.74 34.32
CA GLU A 21 16.91 31.88 34.38
C GLU A 21 18.26 31.46 34.96
N LYS A 22 19.21 31.16 34.08
CA LYS A 22 20.66 31.35 34.28
C LYS A 22 21.39 31.07 32.97
N LEU A 23 21.88 32.15 32.35
CA LEU A 23 23.06 32.31 31.49
C LEU A 23 22.77 33.25 30.31
N GLY A 24 22.75 34.55 30.63
CA GLY A 24 23.00 35.61 29.68
C GLY A 24 24.22 36.42 30.14
N GLN A 25 25.02 36.84 29.14
CA GLN A 25 26.00 37.93 29.11
C GLN A 25 27.50 37.58 29.17
N LYS A 26 28.12 37.84 28.02
CA LYS A 26 29.49 38.32 27.68
C LYS A 26 29.79 37.81 26.26
N ASP A 27 30.12 38.56 25.21
CA ASP A 27 30.54 39.95 25.04
C ASP A 27 30.18 40.43 23.61
N ASN A 28 30.00 41.74 23.44
CA ASN A 28 29.89 42.46 22.17
C ASN A 28 31.07 43.44 22.06
N VAL A 29 31.85 43.39 20.98
CA VAL A 29 32.66 44.52 20.50
C VAL A 29 32.67 44.53 18.96
N SER A 30 32.29 45.68 18.41
CA SER A 30 32.31 46.22 17.03
C SER A 30 33.69 46.13 16.33
N GLU A 31 33.95 46.39 15.03
CA GLU A 31 33.27 47.08 13.93
C GLU A 31 34.04 46.81 12.59
N ARG A 32 33.31 46.88 11.45
CA ARG A 32 33.66 47.39 10.09
C ARG A 32 34.71 46.77 9.12
N THR A 33 34.20 46.61 7.87
CA THR A 33 34.80 46.82 6.51
C THR A 33 35.92 45.85 6.06
N SER A 34 35.87 45.14 4.93
CA SER A 34 35.81 45.64 3.54
C SER A 34 35.69 44.48 2.53
N ARG A 35 35.23 44.79 1.31
CA ARG A 35 35.17 43.94 0.10
C ARG A 35 36.54 43.41 -0.37
N SER A 36 36.59 42.20 -0.94
CA SER A 36 37.35 41.87 -2.18
C SER A 36 37.41 40.34 -2.42
N SER A 37 36.89 39.93 -3.58
CA SER A 37 37.45 38.99 -4.56
C SER A 37 38.35 37.80 -4.16
N ASP A 38 37.92 36.65 -4.68
CA ASP A 38 38.68 35.66 -5.48
C ASP A 38 39.32 34.39 -4.87
N SER A 39 39.11 33.32 -5.64
CA SER A 39 39.92 32.11 -5.82
C SER A 39 40.04 31.05 -4.71
N SER A 40 39.35 29.93 -5.00
CA SER A 40 39.92 28.59 -5.20
C SER A 40 41.02 28.13 -4.22
N ARG A 41 40.70 27.12 -3.38
CA ARG A 41 41.55 25.92 -3.19
C ARG A 41 40.87 24.82 -2.38
N ARG A 42 41.07 23.61 -2.89
CA ARG A 42 40.97 22.30 -2.23
C ARG A 42 41.41 22.33 -0.77
N CYS A 43 40.67 21.62 0.07
CA CYS A 43 41.25 20.86 1.19
C CYS A 43 40.45 19.58 1.40
N GLY A 44 41.17 18.46 1.36
CA GLY A 44 40.69 17.17 1.84
C GLY A 44 40.63 17.18 3.35
N ILE A 45 39.68 16.42 3.90
CA ILE A 45 39.56 16.15 5.32
C ILE A 45 39.58 14.63 5.48
N GLN A 46 40.60 14.13 6.18
CA GLN A 46 40.62 12.78 6.72
C GLN A 46 39.67 12.68 7.92
N PRO A 47 39.02 11.53 8.16
CA PRO A 47 38.24 11.32 9.37
C PRO A 47 39.13 10.83 10.52
N ILE A 48 39.07 11.56 11.64
CA ILE A 48 39.59 11.16 12.94
C ILE A 48 38.61 10.16 13.55
N LEU A 49 39.13 8.98 13.91
CA LEU A 49 38.49 8.02 14.80
C LEU A 49 38.37 8.61 16.20
N ASN A 50 37.16 8.67 16.76
CA ASN A 50 37.02 8.44 18.19
C ASN A 50 35.68 7.79 18.56
N SER A 51 35.77 7.06 19.67
CA SER A 51 34.95 5.97 20.16
C SER A 51 33.79 6.41 21.06
N ASN A 52 32.85 5.49 21.24
CA ASN A 52 31.80 5.42 22.26
C ASN A 52 30.45 6.11 21.97
N SER A 53 29.54 5.36 21.35
CA SER A 53 28.12 5.38 21.76
C SER A 53 27.50 3.98 21.59
N LEU A 54 27.00 3.44 22.70
CA LEU A 54 26.22 2.21 22.76
C LEU A 54 24.83 2.51 22.20
N VAL A 55 24.53 2.02 21.00
CA VAL A 55 23.17 2.01 20.42
C VAL A 55 22.68 0.56 20.40
N LEU A 56 21.62 0.30 21.15
CA LEU A 56 20.88 -0.96 21.15
C LEU A 56 20.13 -1.13 19.81
N PRO A 57 20.16 -2.32 19.16
CA PRO A 57 19.48 -2.52 17.89
C PRO A 57 17.97 -2.79 18.08
N LEU A 58 17.15 -2.10 17.30
CA LEU A 58 15.72 -2.41 17.09
C LEU A 58 15.55 -3.77 16.38
N PRO A 59 14.50 -4.55 16.69
CA PRO A 59 14.20 -5.80 16.02
C PRO A 59 13.54 -5.59 14.65
N ASN A 60 13.99 -6.38 13.69
CA ASN A 60 13.53 -6.46 12.30
C ASN A 60 12.05 -6.85 12.19
N LEU A 61 11.32 -6.13 11.34
CA LEU A 61 10.05 -6.59 10.76
C LEU A 61 10.37 -7.45 9.52
N CYS A 62 9.90 -8.69 9.52
CA CYS A 62 9.96 -9.59 8.38
C CYS A 62 9.04 -9.11 7.26
N THR A 63 9.58 -8.92 6.07
CA THR A 63 8.81 -8.86 4.81
C THR A 63 8.71 -10.27 4.20
N PRO A 64 7.56 -10.68 3.65
CA PRO A 64 7.45 -11.91 2.88
C PRO A 64 8.14 -11.75 1.53
N ARG A 65 8.91 -12.79 1.17
CA ARG A 65 9.65 -12.92 -0.08
C ARG A 65 8.72 -13.48 -1.16
N GLU A 66 8.30 -12.64 -2.11
CA GLU A 66 7.60 -13.07 -3.32
C GLU A 66 8.60 -13.70 -4.31
N ASN A 67 8.46 -15.01 -4.55
CA ASN A 67 9.02 -15.69 -5.71
C ASN A 67 7.93 -15.75 -6.79
N CYS A 68 7.93 -14.79 -7.71
CA CYS A 68 7.22 -14.91 -8.98
C CYS A 68 8.25 -15.16 -10.09
N GLN A 69 8.51 -16.44 -10.39
CA GLN A 69 9.10 -16.84 -11.66
C GLN A 69 7.96 -16.98 -12.67
N SER A 70 7.82 -15.98 -13.54
CA SER A 70 7.06 -16.10 -14.78
C SER A 70 7.98 -16.70 -15.84
N GLU A 71 7.79 -17.98 -16.17
CA GLU A 71 8.25 -18.51 -17.45
C GLU A 71 7.12 -18.34 -18.48
N ARG A 72 7.34 -17.43 -19.43
CA ARG A 72 6.62 -17.43 -20.71
C ARG A 72 7.32 -18.41 -21.63
N SER A 73 6.60 -19.46 -22.03
CA SER A 73 6.87 -20.20 -23.25
C SER A 73 5.54 -20.52 -23.93
N SER A 74 5.36 -19.89 -25.08
CA SER A 74 4.28 -20.01 -26.04
C SER A 74 4.21 -21.37 -26.73
N LEU A 75 3.02 -21.96 -26.86
CA LEU A 75 2.68 -22.81 -28.01
C LEU A 75 1.20 -22.67 -28.41
N SER A 76 1.04 -22.82 -29.72
CA SER A 76 -0.06 -22.53 -30.62
C SER A 76 -1.29 -23.44 -30.55
N SER A 77 -2.44 -22.83 -30.84
CA SER A 77 -3.61 -23.33 -31.61
C SER A 77 -3.86 -24.84 -31.75
N SER A 78 -5.06 -25.26 -31.31
CA SER A 78 -5.89 -26.18 -32.11
C SER A 78 -7.37 -25.97 -31.77
N SER A 79 -8.16 -25.90 -32.83
CA SER A 79 -9.61 -25.71 -32.91
C SER A 79 -10.29 -27.06 -32.91
N HIS A 80 -11.25 -27.33 -32.02
CA HIS A 80 -12.31 -28.32 -32.28
C HIS A 80 -13.62 -27.99 -31.54
N LYS A 81 -14.55 -27.45 -32.34
CA LYS A 81 -15.99 -27.73 -32.47
C LYS A 81 -16.77 -28.31 -31.27
N SER A 82 -17.80 -27.53 -30.96
CA SER A 82 -19.09 -27.84 -30.34
C SER A 82 -19.67 -29.22 -30.65
N HIS A 83 -20.20 -29.89 -29.62
CA HIS A 83 -21.38 -30.74 -29.76
C HIS A 83 -22.33 -30.51 -28.58
N THR A 84 -23.48 -29.93 -28.93
CA THR A 84 -24.76 -30.02 -28.24
C THR A 84 -25.22 -31.47 -28.16
N LEU A 85 -25.72 -31.92 -27.00
CA LEU A 85 -26.87 -32.82 -26.94
C LEU A 85 -27.66 -32.61 -25.64
N ALA A 86 -28.94 -32.36 -25.83
CA ALA A 86 -29.96 -32.19 -24.82
C ALA A 86 -30.65 -33.54 -24.51
N LYS A 87 -31.25 -33.59 -23.32
CA LYS A 87 -32.38 -34.43 -22.85
C LYS A 87 -32.18 -35.95 -22.81
N ILE A 88 -32.12 -36.48 -21.58
CA ILE A 88 -33.03 -37.55 -21.13
C ILE A 88 -33.46 -37.26 -19.68
N PHE A 89 -34.75 -36.98 -19.48
CA PHE A 89 -35.45 -37.14 -18.20
C PHE A 89 -35.74 -38.63 -17.98
N ARG A 90 -35.44 -39.16 -16.79
CA ARG A 90 -36.34 -40.00 -15.97
C ARG A 90 -35.67 -40.49 -14.67
N THR A 91 -36.24 -40.01 -13.57
CA THR A 91 -36.61 -40.74 -12.33
C THR A 91 -35.73 -41.90 -11.86
N ASN A 92 -35.00 -41.72 -10.75
CA ASN A 92 -35.43 -42.22 -9.43
C ASN A 92 -34.37 -42.05 -8.33
N SER A 93 -34.88 -41.83 -7.12
CA SER A 93 -34.34 -42.32 -5.84
C SER A 93 -33.07 -41.67 -5.27
N GLY A 94 -33.31 -40.63 -4.48
CA GLY A 94 -33.03 -40.74 -3.05
C GLY A 94 -31.60 -40.50 -2.60
N TYR A 95 -31.16 -39.25 -2.55
CA TYR A 95 -30.34 -38.77 -1.43
C TYR A 95 -30.80 -37.37 -1.05
N SER A 96 -31.47 -37.33 0.11
CA SER A 96 -32.04 -36.13 0.71
C SER A 96 -30.96 -35.11 1.01
N THR A 97 -31.21 -33.89 0.53
CA THR A 97 -30.66 -32.65 1.01
C THR A 97 -30.77 -32.57 2.54
N SER A 98 -29.62 -32.44 3.19
CA SER A 98 -29.52 -32.09 4.62
C SER A 98 -30.16 -30.72 4.82
N THR A 99 -31.39 -30.74 5.32
CA THR A 99 -32.11 -29.58 5.80
C THR A 99 -31.42 -29.06 7.06
N LEU A 100 -31.15 -27.75 7.06
CA LEU A 100 -30.83 -26.97 8.25
C LEU A 100 -31.93 -27.21 9.28
N SER A 101 -31.66 -28.03 10.29
CA SER A 101 -32.63 -28.32 11.34
C SER A 101 -32.71 -27.20 12.36
N THR A 102 -33.92 -26.68 12.51
CA THR A 102 -34.43 -25.76 13.53
C THR A 102 -34.01 -26.19 14.97
N PRO A 103 -33.73 -25.26 15.89
CA PRO A 103 -33.20 -25.57 17.24
C PRO A 103 -34.12 -26.42 18.14
N ARG A 104 -35.39 -26.65 17.76
CA ARG A 104 -36.31 -27.52 18.49
C ARG A 104 -35.99 -29.03 18.38
N SER A 105 -35.25 -29.46 17.36
CA SER A 105 -34.92 -30.88 17.11
C SER A 105 -33.81 -31.42 18.04
N ALA A 106 -32.82 -30.59 18.37
CA ALA A 106 -31.70 -30.99 19.23
C ALA A 106 -32.15 -31.27 20.68
N HIS A 107 -33.11 -30.51 21.20
CA HIS A 107 -33.69 -30.73 22.53
C HIS A 107 -34.50 -32.03 22.63
N SER A 108 -35.26 -32.37 21.58
CA SER A 108 -36.01 -33.64 21.55
C SER A 108 -35.09 -34.86 21.52
N ARG A 109 -34.00 -34.82 20.74
CA ARG A 109 -32.97 -35.88 20.75
C ARG A 109 -32.19 -35.94 22.06
N ALA A 110 -31.88 -34.79 22.67
CA ALA A 110 -31.21 -34.74 23.97
C ALA A 110 -32.09 -35.30 25.09
N ASN A 111 -33.40 -35.05 25.04
CA ASN A 111 -34.37 -35.60 26.00
C ASN A 111 -34.59 -37.10 25.79
N GLN A 112 -34.67 -37.59 24.55
CA GLN A 112 -34.69 -39.04 24.28
C GLN A 112 -33.41 -39.76 24.72
N LEU A 113 -32.24 -39.11 24.59
CA LEU A 113 -30.97 -39.63 25.10
C LEU A 113 -30.95 -39.64 26.64
N ARG A 114 -31.48 -38.60 27.30
CA ARG A 114 -31.66 -38.59 28.76
C ARG A 114 -32.59 -39.71 29.23
N GLU A 115 -33.76 -39.87 28.62
CA GLU A 115 -34.69 -40.95 28.97
C GLU A 115 -34.06 -42.33 28.80
N ARG A 116 -33.30 -42.54 27.71
CA ARG A 116 -32.56 -43.79 27.49
C ARG A 116 -31.46 -44.02 28.53
N LEU A 117 -30.78 -42.97 28.99
CA LEU A 117 -29.80 -43.04 30.07
C LEU A 117 -30.45 -43.30 31.44
N HIS A 118 -31.68 -42.82 31.65
CA HIS A 118 -32.47 -43.10 32.85
C HIS A 118 -33.05 -44.53 32.89
N THR A 119 -33.27 -45.17 31.74
CA THR A 119 -33.69 -46.59 31.67
C THR A 119 -32.56 -47.60 31.80
N MET A 120 -31.29 -47.14 31.84
CA MET A 120 -30.18 -48.02 32.19
C MET A 120 -30.24 -48.28 33.71
N GLN A 121 -30.25 -49.56 34.09
CA GLN A 121 -30.24 -50.02 35.49
C GLN A 121 -29.33 -49.18 36.39
N PRO A 122 -29.67 -49.04 37.69
CA PRO A 122 -28.97 -48.15 38.59
C PRO A 122 -27.45 -48.46 38.59
N PRO A 123 -26.58 -47.43 38.58
CA PRO A 123 -25.16 -47.65 38.77
C PRO A 123 -24.98 -48.34 40.13
N CYS A 124 -24.19 -49.41 40.19
CA CYS A 124 -24.01 -50.11 41.45
C CYS A 124 -23.41 -49.15 42.48
N ALA A 125 -24.15 -48.90 43.56
CA ALA A 125 -23.80 -47.95 44.59
C ALA A 125 -22.63 -48.52 45.42
N HIS A 126 -21.39 -48.28 44.98
CA HIS A 126 -20.21 -48.57 45.78
C HIS A 126 -19.72 -47.31 46.47
N THR A 127 -20.22 -47.13 47.68
CA THR A 127 -19.71 -46.16 48.64
C THR A 127 -18.34 -46.61 49.16
N LYS A 128 -17.30 -45.84 48.83
CA LYS A 128 -16.08 -45.60 49.66
C LYS A 128 -15.11 -46.76 49.99
N THR A 129 -14.98 -47.81 49.18
CA THR A 129 -13.78 -48.68 49.24
C THR A 129 -13.21 -48.95 47.85
N GLN A 130 -11.88 -48.98 47.75
CA GLN A 130 -11.09 -48.97 46.50
C GLN A 130 -11.20 -50.24 45.61
N THR A 131 -12.24 -51.06 45.78
CA THR A 131 -12.40 -52.31 45.03
C THR A 131 -13.73 -52.31 44.26
N LEU A 132 -13.64 -52.28 42.92
CA LEU A 132 -14.78 -52.48 42.03
C LEU A 132 -15.40 -53.87 42.25
N CYS A 133 -16.73 -54.02 42.16
CA CYS A 133 -17.32 -55.36 42.18
C CYS A 133 -16.88 -56.21 40.98
N TYR A 134 -16.99 -57.53 41.12
CA TYR A 134 -16.57 -58.51 40.11
C TYR A 134 -17.10 -58.22 38.70
N LEU A 135 -18.36 -57.76 38.57
CA LEU A 135 -18.97 -57.40 37.29
C LEU A 135 -18.38 -56.10 36.71
N CYS A 136 -18.09 -55.10 37.53
CA CYS A 136 -17.42 -53.86 37.10
C CYS A 136 -15.96 -54.12 36.71
N HIS A 137 -15.27 -55.01 37.44
CA HIS A 137 -13.94 -55.47 37.08
C HIS A 137 -13.96 -56.24 35.76
N GLN A 138 -14.91 -57.16 35.54
CA GLN A 138 -15.06 -57.88 34.27
C GLN A 138 -15.42 -56.95 33.11
N ARG A 139 -16.31 -55.96 33.31
CA ARG A 139 -16.64 -54.96 32.28
C ARG A 139 -15.43 -54.10 31.93
N ARG A 140 -14.64 -53.68 32.92
CA ARG A 140 -13.39 -52.93 32.70
C ARG A 140 -12.31 -53.79 32.02
N ALA A 141 -12.21 -55.07 32.37
CA ALA A 141 -11.26 -56.00 31.76
C ALA A 141 -11.65 -56.39 30.33
N ARG A 142 -12.95 -56.32 29.98
CA ARG A 142 -13.46 -56.59 28.63
C ARG A 142 -13.58 -55.34 27.74
N ASN A 143 -13.77 -54.14 28.34
CA ASN A 143 -13.76 -52.88 27.60
C ASN A 143 -12.32 -52.44 27.34
N ILE A 144 -11.87 -52.65 26.11
CA ILE A 144 -10.61 -52.10 25.61
C ILE A 144 -10.87 -50.61 25.30
N PRO A 145 -10.15 -49.66 25.93
CA PRO A 145 -10.27 -48.26 25.56
C PRO A 145 -9.77 -48.06 24.14
N VAL A 146 -10.64 -47.58 23.24
CA VAL A 146 -10.29 -47.22 21.87
C VAL A 146 -9.86 -45.76 21.86
N ASP A 147 -8.62 -45.50 21.47
CA ASP A 147 -8.09 -44.14 21.36
C ASP A 147 -8.45 -43.54 20.00
N LEU A 148 -9.41 -42.61 19.98
CA LEU A 148 -9.84 -41.88 18.79
C LEU A 148 -9.02 -40.61 18.55
N SER A 149 -7.96 -40.38 19.34
CA SER A 149 -7.16 -39.16 19.25
C SER A 149 -6.52 -38.98 17.87
N GLU A 150 -6.16 -40.07 17.20
CA GLU A 150 -5.59 -40.02 15.84
C GLU A 150 -6.65 -39.64 14.80
N GLU A 151 -7.83 -40.28 14.82
CA GLU A 151 -8.94 -39.93 13.92
C GLU A 151 -9.41 -38.49 14.10
N ILE A 152 -9.41 -37.98 15.35
CA ILE A 152 -9.75 -36.59 15.64
C ILE A 152 -8.71 -35.64 15.05
N ARG A 153 -7.41 -35.93 15.21
CA ARG A 153 -6.33 -35.12 14.63
C ARG A 153 -6.37 -35.10 13.11
N GLU A 154 -6.67 -36.24 12.48
CA GLU A 154 -6.81 -36.28 11.02
C GLU A 154 -7.99 -35.44 10.53
N ARG A 155 -9.13 -35.49 11.24
CA ARG A 155 -10.29 -34.64 10.93
C ARG A 155 -9.97 -33.16 11.10
N GLU A 156 -9.31 -32.78 12.20
CA GLU A 156 -8.86 -31.40 12.46
C GLU A 156 -7.90 -30.92 11.37
N ASN A 157 -6.93 -31.74 10.96
CA ASN A 157 -6.01 -31.41 9.87
C ASN A 157 -6.73 -31.18 8.53
N LEU A 158 -7.76 -31.98 8.22
CA LEU A 158 -8.56 -31.81 7.00
C LEU A 158 -9.41 -30.52 7.07
N GLU A 159 -9.99 -30.22 8.23
CA GLU A 159 -10.73 -28.98 8.49
C GLU A 159 -9.80 -27.76 8.37
N GLU A 160 -8.58 -27.82 8.91
CA GLU A 160 -7.56 -26.77 8.78
C GLU A 160 -7.10 -26.58 7.33
N GLN A 161 -6.89 -27.65 6.58
CA GLN A 161 -6.54 -27.59 5.16
C GLN A 161 -7.66 -26.94 4.34
N LEU A 162 -8.91 -27.28 4.62
CA LEU A 162 -10.08 -26.68 3.98
C LEU A 162 -10.17 -25.19 4.29
N LEU A 163 -9.94 -24.80 5.55
CA LEU A 163 -9.94 -23.41 5.97
C LEU A 163 -8.83 -22.61 5.27
N CYS A 164 -7.63 -23.19 5.17
CA CYS A 164 -6.51 -22.58 4.44
C CYS A 164 -6.82 -22.39 2.95
N ALA A 165 -7.43 -23.40 2.31
CA ALA A 165 -7.84 -23.30 0.91
C ALA A 165 -8.90 -22.21 0.70
N TYR A 166 -9.88 -22.11 1.61
CA TYR A 166 -10.89 -21.05 1.58
C TYR A 166 -10.29 -19.65 1.74
N GLN A 167 -9.35 -19.48 2.68
CA GLN A 167 -8.66 -18.20 2.89
C GLN A 167 -7.83 -17.78 1.66
N LYS A 168 -7.12 -18.73 1.03
CA LYS A 168 -6.39 -18.47 -0.22
C LYS A 168 -7.32 -18.02 -1.33
N LEU A 169 -8.42 -18.74 -1.54
CA LEU A 169 -9.41 -18.39 -2.57
C LEU A 169 -10.03 -17.00 -2.31
N ARG A 170 -10.29 -16.67 -1.04
CA ARG A 170 -10.78 -15.35 -0.65
C ARG A 170 -9.77 -14.24 -0.98
N ALA A 171 -8.51 -14.43 -0.62
CA ALA A 171 -7.45 -13.47 -0.93
C ALA A 171 -7.27 -13.29 -2.44
N GLU A 172 -7.32 -14.37 -3.23
CA GLU A 172 -7.28 -14.30 -4.70
C GLU A 172 -8.46 -13.52 -5.29
N ASN A 173 -9.67 -13.73 -4.75
CA ASN A 173 -10.85 -12.99 -5.20
C ASN A 173 -10.78 -11.51 -4.84
N GLU A 174 -10.29 -11.17 -3.65
CA GLU A 174 -10.07 -9.79 -3.23
C GLU A 174 -9.03 -9.11 -4.14
N ALA A 175 -7.91 -9.78 -4.45
CA ALA A 175 -6.90 -9.28 -5.38
C ALA A 175 -7.45 -9.06 -6.80
N LYS A 176 -8.27 -9.98 -7.32
CA LYS A 176 -8.93 -9.81 -8.64
C LYS A 176 -9.86 -8.60 -8.65
N LYS A 177 -10.67 -8.42 -7.59
CA LYS A 177 -11.58 -7.28 -7.45
C LYS A 177 -10.85 -5.95 -7.37
N GLU A 178 -9.70 -5.92 -6.69
CA GLU A 178 -8.83 -4.74 -6.66
C GLU A 178 -8.25 -4.42 -8.04
N GLN A 179 -7.77 -5.44 -8.77
CA GLN A 179 -7.29 -5.27 -10.15
C GLN A 179 -8.39 -4.73 -11.08
N GLU A 180 -9.61 -5.26 -11.01
CA GLU A 180 -10.75 -4.75 -11.78
C GLU A 180 -11.07 -3.30 -11.43
N SER A 181 -11.07 -2.96 -10.14
CA SER A 181 -11.31 -1.59 -9.65
C SER A 181 -10.23 -0.61 -10.12
N TYR A 182 -8.97 -1.06 -10.21
CA TYR A 182 -7.88 -0.28 -10.77
C TYR A 182 -8.06 -0.07 -12.28
N TRP A 183 -8.40 -1.12 -13.03
CA TRP A 183 -8.67 -1.05 -14.46
C TRP A 183 -9.84 -0.11 -14.78
N ASN A 184 -10.93 -0.19 -14.02
CA ASN A 184 -12.08 0.69 -14.17
C ASN A 184 -11.70 2.16 -13.92
N ARG A 185 -10.97 2.44 -12.82
CA ARG A 185 -10.44 3.79 -12.55
C ARG A 185 -9.57 4.32 -13.68
N ARG A 186 -8.70 3.48 -14.25
CA ARG A 186 -7.87 3.85 -15.41
C ARG A 186 -8.72 4.17 -16.63
N GLN A 187 -9.75 3.36 -16.92
CA GLN A 187 -10.66 3.64 -18.04
C GLN A 187 -11.41 4.95 -17.84
N ASP A 188 -11.87 5.24 -16.63
CA ASP A 188 -12.57 6.49 -16.33
C ASP A 188 -11.65 7.71 -16.47
N LEU A 189 -10.39 7.60 -16.04
CA LEU A 189 -9.38 8.63 -16.26
C LEU A 189 -9.11 8.86 -17.76
N ILE A 190 -9.06 7.79 -18.56
CA ILE A 190 -8.91 7.90 -20.02
C ILE A 190 -10.11 8.61 -20.64
N LYS A 191 -11.34 8.26 -20.23
CA LYS A 191 -12.57 8.94 -20.70
C LYS A 191 -12.57 10.42 -20.33
N GLN A 192 -12.18 10.75 -19.09
CA GLN A 192 -12.07 12.14 -18.64
C GLN A 192 -11.02 12.91 -19.42
N ALA A 193 -9.85 12.32 -19.68
CA ALA A 193 -8.80 12.93 -20.48
C ALA A 193 -9.26 13.17 -21.93
N ALA A 194 -9.96 12.21 -22.55
CA ALA A 194 -10.51 12.35 -23.89
C ALA A 194 -11.58 13.46 -23.95
N TYR A 195 -12.47 13.54 -22.95
CA TYR A 195 -13.44 14.63 -22.85
C TYR A 195 -12.77 15.99 -22.72
N ASN A 196 -11.79 16.12 -21.82
CA ASN A 196 -11.04 17.37 -21.62
C ASN A 196 -10.31 17.80 -22.89
N LEU A 197 -9.70 16.85 -23.61
CA LEU A 197 -9.05 17.10 -24.89
C LEU A 197 -10.06 17.59 -25.94
N GLY A 198 -11.22 16.94 -26.06
CA GLY A 198 -12.28 17.35 -26.97
C GLY A 198 -12.83 18.76 -26.67
N VAL A 199 -13.00 19.11 -25.39
CA VAL A 199 -13.40 20.46 -24.98
C VAL A 199 -12.31 21.49 -25.32
N ALA A 200 -11.03 21.15 -25.09
CA ALA A 200 -9.91 22.02 -25.43
C ALA A 200 -9.81 22.24 -26.95
N ASP A 201 -9.97 21.20 -27.74
CA ASP A 201 -9.98 21.26 -29.20
C ASP A 201 -11.16 22.07 -29.74
N ALA A 202 -12.36 21.88 -29.20
CA ALA A 202 -13.53 22.68 -29.58
C ALA A 202 -13.32 24.17 -29.28
N LYS A 203 -12.73 24.51 -28.13
CA LYS A 203 -12.35 25.89 -27.79
C LYS A 203 -11.29 26.44 -28.75
N ARG A 204 -10.29 25.63 -29.11
CA ARG A 204 -9.22 26.01 -30.04
C ARG A 204 -9.76 26.28 -31.44
N ILE A 205 -10.63 25.41 -31.96
CA ILE A 205 -11.31 25.58 -33.25
C ILE A 205 -12.15 26.85 -33.24
N LYS A 206 -12.98 27.06 -32.19
CA LYS A 206 -13.77 28.28 -32.05
C LYS A 206 -12.91 29.54 -32.06
N ASN A 207 -11.73 29.49 -31.44
CA ASN A 207 -10.79 30.62 -31.40
C ASN A 207 -10.00 30.80 -32.70
N GLN A 208 -9.81 29.75 -33.51
CA GLN A 208 -9.14 29.81 -34.81
C GLN A 208 -10.03 30.42 -35.90
N PHE A 209 -11.35 30.23 -35.83
CA PHE A 209 -12.31 30.78 -36.78
C PHE A 209 -12.73 32.23 -36.48
N VAL A 210 -12.07 32.91 -35.55
CA VAL A 210 -12.36 34.32 -35.32
C VAL A 210 -11.70 35.14 -36.42
N ASP A 211 -12.52 35.61 -37.36
CA ASP A 211 -12.12 36.41 -38.51
C ASP A 211 -11.33 37.65 -38.04
N ALA A 212 -10.08 37.77 -38.46
CA ALA A 212 -9.21 38.90 -38.14
C ALA A 212 -9.80 40.23 -38.66
N THR A 213 -10.70 40.19 -39.64
CA THR A 213 -11.39 41.38 -40.18
C THR A 213 -12.59 41.80 -39.33
N GLN A 214 -13.19 40.91 -38.52
CA GLN A 214 -14.17 41.28 -37.48
C GLN A 214 -13.54 42.08 -36.32
N TYR A 215 -12.22 42.04 -36.19
CA TYR A 215 -11.44 42.90 -35.28
C TYR A 215 -10.77 44.09 -35.96
N ARG A 216 -11.31 44.58 -37.09
CA ARG A 216 -11.21 46.03 -37.36
C ARG A 216 -12.08 46.75 -36.34
N THR A 217 -11.55 46.86 -35.13
CA THR A 217 -12.12 47.72 -34.10
C THR A 217 -11.96 49.15 -34.59
N PHE A 218 -13.02 49.68 -35.20
CA PHE A 218 -13.26 51.11 -35.13
C PHE A 218 -13.21 51.47 -33.65
N ILE A 219 -12.28 52.36 -33.29
CA ILE A 219 -12.22 52.91 -31.94
C ILE A 219 -13.48 53.76 -31.79
N PHE A 220 -14.57 53.15 -31.37
CA PHE A 220 -15.78 53.86 -31.00
C PHE A 220 -15.45 54.69 -29.74
N SER A 221 -15.58 56.01 -29.86
CA SER A 221 -15.42 56.97 -28.76
C SER A 221 -16.41 56.76 -27.60
N SER A 222 -17.37 55.85 -27.76
CA SER A 222 -18.37 55.45 -26.77
C SER A 222 -18.12 54.08 -26.12
N ARG A 223 -16.96 53.45 -26.33
CA ARG A 223 -16.65 52.16 -25.71
C ARG A 223 -16.41 52.34 -24.19
N PRO A 224 -17.16 51.69 -23.30
CA PRO A 224 -16.82 51.70 -21.88
C PRO A 224 -15.41 51.12 -21.72
N SER A 225 -14.55 51.81 -20.96
CA SER A 225 -13.19 51.37 -20.70
C SER A 225 -13.21 49.93 -20.21
N THR A 226 -12.38 49.06 -20.80
CA THR A 226 -12.30 47.65 -20.41
C THR A 226 -12.10 47.61 -18.89
N PRO A 227 -13.04 47.03 -18.12
CA PRO A 227 -12.98 47.12 -16.66
C PRO A 227 -11.66 46.52 -16.17
N ALA A 228 -10.99 47.24 -15.26
CA ALA A 228 -9.67 46.88 -14.78
C ALA A 228 -9.68 45.43 -14.25
N LYS A 229 -8.87 44.57 -14.87
CA LYS A 229 -8.78 43.13 -14.54
C LYS A 229 -8.31 42.89 -13.10
N GLU A 230 -7.68 43.89 -12.50
CA GLU A 230 -7.11 43.87 -11.16
C GLU A 230 -8.13 43.47 -10.10
N LEU A 231 -9.36 44.01 -10.14
CA LEU A 231 -10.41 43.69 -9.16
C LEU A 231 -10.81 42.20 -9.15
N LYS A 232 -10.85 41.57 -10.34
CA LYS A 232 -11.14 40.13 -10.43
C LYS A 232 -9.92 39.29 -10.07
N GLN A 233 -8.72 39.75 -10.43
CA GLN A 233 -7.48 39.06 -10.10
C GLN A 233 -7.20 39.09 -8.59
N THR A 234 -7.50 40.17 -7.89
CA THR A 234 -7.35 40.26 -6.43
C THR A 234 -8.35 39.37 -5.72
N ALA A 235 -9.60 39.30 -6.19
CA ALA A 235 -10.60 38.37 -5.66
C ALA A 235 -10.18 36.90 -5.84
N ILE A 236 -9.74 36.52 -7.05
CA ILE A 236 -9.25 35.16 -7.34
C ILE A 236 -8.00 34.84 -6.51
N ARG A 237 -7.08 35.79 -6.36
CA ARG A 237 -5.87 35.62 -5.55
C ARG A 237 -6.23 35.40 -4.09
N SER A 238 -7.14 36.18 -3.54
CA SER A 238 -7.64 36.02 -2.16
C SER A 238 -8.27 34.64 -1.96
N GLU A 239 -9.05 34.15 -2.93
CA GLU A 239 -9.69 32.83 -2.85
C GLU A 239 -8.65 31.69 -2.92
N LEU A 240 -7.62 31.83 -3.76
CA LEU A 240 -6.49 30.88 -3.81
C LEU A 240 -5.67 30.88 -2.51
N ASP A 241 -5.45 32.04 -1.92
CA ASP A 241 -4.75 32.17 -0.63
C ASP A 241 -5.57 31.49 0.49
N GLU A 242 -6.90 31.62 0.48
CA GLU A 242 -7.78 30.90 1.40
C GLU A 242 -7.76 29.37 1.17
N GLN A 243 -7.80 28.93 -0.10
CA GLN A 243 -7.73 27.50 -0.43
C GLN A 243 -6.39 26.87 -0.04
N THR A 244 -5.28 27.60 -0.24
CA THR A 244 -3.96 27.13 0.17
C THR A 244 -3.82 27.13 1.70
N GLY A 245 -4.33 28.15 2.38
CA GLY A 245 -4.38 28.21 3.84
C GLY A 245 -5.18 27.07 4.46
N THR A 246 -6.38 26.80 3.94
CA THR A 246 -7.23 25.68 4.39
C THR A 246 -6.59 24.33 4.14
N ARG A 247 -5.92 24.14 2.99
CA ARG A 247 -5.16 22.91 2.70
C ARG A 247 -4.01 22.72 3.68
N GLN A 248 -3.21 23.75 3.93
CA GLN A 248 -2.09 23.68 4.88
C GLN A 248 -2.58 23.41 6.32
N ALA A 249 -3.72 23.97 6.72
CA ALA A 249 -4.32 23.70 8.03
C ALA A 249 -4.74 22.24 8.17
N ARG A 250 -5.34 21.64 7.13
CA ARG A 250 -5.68 20.21 7.12
C ARG A 250 -4.45 19.32 7.19
N GLU A 251 -3.42 19.62 6.39
CA GLU A 251 -2.16 18.86 6.40
C GLU A 251 -1.49 18.90 7.78
N LYS A 252 -1.49 20.05 8.46
CA LYS A 252 -0.99 20.17 9.84
C LYS A 252 -1.83 19.35 10.83
N GLN A 253 -3.15 19.43 10.73
CA GLN A 253 -4.05 18.68 11.60
C GLN A 253 -3.90 17.15 11.42
N GLU A 254 -3.80 16.69 10.18
CA GLU A 254 -3.55 15.29 9.85
C GLU A 254 -2.20 14.83 10.42
N HIS A 255 -1.16 15.64 10.27
CA HIS A 255 0.15 15.36 10.87
C HIS A 255 0.09 15.26 12.41
N GLU A 256 -0.64 16.16 13.07
CA GLU A 256 -0.85 16.11 14.53
C GLU A 256 -1.65 14.86 14.95
N ASN A 257 -2.67 14.49 14.18
CA ASN A 257 -3.46 13.27 14.41
C ASN A 257 -2.61 12.01 14.25
N ASP A 258 -1.76 11.94 13.22
CA ASP A 258 -0.85 10.82 12.99
C ASP A 258 0.15 10.67 14.14
N GLN A 259 0.71 11.79 14.63
CA GLN A 259 1.58 11.78 15.80
C GLN A 259 0.85 11.30 17.06
N LEU A 260 -0.41 11.70 17.26
CA LEU A 260 -1.22 11.27 18.38
C LEU A 260 -1.52 9.76 18.29
N LEU A 261 -1.92 9.28 17.12
CA LEU A 261 -2.18 7.87 16.86
C LEU A 261 -0.94 7.02 17.12
N GLY A 262 0.23 7.46 16.63
CA GLY A 262 1.50 6.76 16.88
C GLY A 262 1.84 6.65 18.37
N LYS A 263 1.59 7.71 19.17
CA LYS A 263 1.79 7.67 20.62
C LYS A 263 0.82 6.71 21.32
N LEU A 264 -0.44 6.67 20.89
CA LEU A 264 -1.45 5.76 21.43
C LEU A 264 -1.10 4.30 21.12
N GLU A 265 -0.65 4.02 19.89
CA GLU A 265 -0.20 2.68 19.50
C GLU A 265 1.00 2.22 20.33
N GLN A 266 2.00 3.09 20.53
CA GLN A 266 3.14 2.80 21.40
C GLN A 266 2.71 2.49 22.85
N ALA A 267 1.79 3.28 23.41
CA ALA A 267 1.28 3.05 24.77
C ALA A 267 0.56 1.70 24.88
N ARG A 268 -0.26 1.34 23.89
CA ARG A 268 -0.93 0.04 23.82
C ARG A 268 0.06 -1.11 23.72
N LEU A 269 1.07 -1.01 22.84
CA LEU A 269 2.12 -2.02 22.70
C LEU A 269 2.88 -2.22 24.02
N MET A 270 3.18 -1.14 24.74
CA MET A 270 3.81 -1.21 26.05
C MET A 270 2.92 -1.92 27.08
N GLU A 271 1.62 -1.66 27.09
CA GLU A 271 0.68 -2.35 27.96
C GLU A 271 0.62 -3.86 27.66
N GLU A 272 0.57 -4.24 26.37
CA GLU A 272 0.58 -5.63 25.94
C GLU A 272 1.88 -6.35 26.35
N LEU A 273 3.04 -5.70 26.18
CA LEU A 273 4.33 -6.24 26.62
C LEU A 273 4.40 -6.41 28.15
N CYS A 274 3.89 -5.45 28.92
CA CYS A 274 3.81 -5.54 30.37
C CYS A 274 2.93 -6.73 30.81
N LYS A 275 1.76 -6.90 30.21
CA LYS A 275 0.87 -8.06 30.47
C LYS A 275 1.56 -9.38 30.13
N GLN A 276 2.27 -9.46 29.00
CA GLN A 276 3.02 -10.66 28.64
C GLN A 276 4.12 -10.97 29.66
N LYS A 277 4.86 -9.97 30.12
CA LYS A 277 5.90 -10.14 31.15
C LYS A 277 5.31 -10.60 32.49
N GLU A 278 4.18 -10.02 32.89
CA GLU A 278 3.47 -10.43 34.10
C GLU A 278 3.02 -11.89 34.01
N ASN A 279 2.42 -12.30 32.90
CA ASN A 279 2.00 -13.69 32.68
C ASN A 279 3.20 -14.65 32.72
N GLN A 280 4.33 -14.29 32.09
CA GLN A 280 5.55 -15.09 32.15
C GLN A 280 6.08 -15.26 33.58
N LEU A 281 6.01 -14.20 34.40
CA LEU A 281 6.42 -14.26 35.80
C LEU A 281 5.47 -15.11 36.63
N ARG A 282 4.15 -14.97 36.43
CA ARG A 282 3.13 -15.80 37.08
C ARG A 282 3.33 -17.29 36.74
N GLU A 283 3.51 -17.62 35.46
CA GLU A 283 3.78 -19.00 35.04
C GLU A 283 5.07 -19.57 35.63
N LYS A 284 6.15 -18.77 35.70
CA LYS A 284 7.40 -19.18 36.33
C LYS A 284 7.18 -19.47 37.81
N TRP A 285 6.43 -18.63 38.50
CA TRP A 285 6.10 -18.82 39.90
C TRP A 285 5.25 -20.09 40.10
N ASP A 286 4.22 -20.31 39.29
CA ASP A 286 3.40 -21.53 39.34
C ASP A 286 4.24 -22.79 39.10
N LYS A 287 5.16 -22.75 38.14
CA LYS A 287 6.11 -23.85 37.87
C LYS A 287 7.02 -24.10 39.07
N GLN A 288 7.53 -23.05 39.70
CA GLN A 288 8.34 -23.16 40.93
C GLN A 288 7.53 -23.74 42.10
N GLN A 289 6.28 -23.31 42.29
CA GLN A 289 5.41 -23.85 43.35
C GLN A 289 5.10 -25.32 43.12
N LYS A 290 4.74 -25.71 41.89
CA LYS A 290 4.50 -27.13 41.54
C LYS A 290 5.76 -27.98 41.77
N TYR A 291 6.92 -27.46 41.38
CA TYR A 291 8.20 -28.14 41.61
C TYR A 291 8.50 -28.30 43.10
N LYS A 292 8.29 -27.25 43.90
CA LYS A 292 8.42 -27.30 45.35
C LYS A 292 7.47 -28.32 45.97
N GLN A 293 6.20 -28.32 45.58
CA GLN A 293 5.21 -29.30 46.05
C GLN A 293 5.63 -30.73 45.73
N ALA A 294 6.19 -30.97 44.53
CA ALA A 294 6.71 -32.29 44.17
C ALA A 294 7.91 -32.70 45.04
N LEU A 295 8.84 -31.79 45.34
CA LEU A 295 9.96 -32.03 46.25
C LEU A 295 9.46 -32.29 47.69
N ASP A 296 8.55 -31.47 48.19
CA ASP A 296 7.96 -31.63 49.52
C ASP A 296 7.25 -32.98 49.63
N PHE A 297 6.56 -33.42 48.57
CA PHE A 297 5.96 -34.76 48.49
C PHE A 297 7.03 -35.85 48.53
N GLN A 298 8.11 -35.73 47.76
CA GLN A 298 9.23 -36.69 47.79
C GLN A 298 9.89 -36.77 49.17
N VAL A 299 10.01 -35.65 49.88
CA VAL A 299 10.58 -35.61 51.24
C VAL A 299 9.63 -36.26 52.25
N LYS A 300 8.32 -35.96 52.18
CA LYS A 300 7.31 -36.53 53.07
C LYS A 300 7.11 -38.03 52.89
N HIS A 301 7.20 -38.50 51.64
CA HIS A 301 7.07 -39.91 51.28
C HIS A 301 8.43 -40.58 51.11
N LYS A 302 9.50 -39.96 51.59
CA LYS A 302 10.82 -40.56 51.61
C LYS A 302 10.73 -41.80 52.50
N PRO A 303 10.99 -43.01 51.96
CA PRO A 303 10.98 -44.21 52.78
C PRO A 303 11.96 -44.02 53.93
N GLU A 304 11.57 -44.51 55.10
CA GLU A 304 12.39 -44.44 56.31
C GLU A 304 13.80 -44.92 55.96
N PRO A 305 14.86 -44.13 56.26
CA PRO A 305 16.21 -44.55 55.94
C PRO A 305 16.38 -45.93 56.56
N ILE A 306 16.72 -46.93 55.73
CA ILE A 306 17.05 -48.28 56.19
C ILE A 306 17.95 -48.08 57.40
N ARG A 307 17.50 -48.56 58.58
CA ARG A 307 18.26 -48.43 59.82
C ARG A 307 19.69 -48.86 59.49
N LYS A 308 20.64 -47.95 59.65
CA LYS A 308 22.06 -48.30 59.57
C LYS A 308 22.26 -49.38 60.62
N LEU A 309 22.41 -50.62 60.18
CA LEU A 309 22.84 -51.71 61.01
C LEU A 309 24.20 -51.25 61.56
N TRP A 310 24.28 -51.03 62.88
CA TRP A 310 25.51 -50.59 63.51
C TRP A 310 26.54 -51.73 63.46
N ASP A 311 27.80 -51.33 63.53
CA ASP A 311 28.99 -52.13 63.83
C ASP A 311 29.58 -52.95 62.68
N HIS A 312 30.30 -52.25 61.80
CA HIS A 312 31.57 -52.78 61.30
C HIS A 312 32.68 -51.81 61.72
N ASP A 313 33.73 -52.39 62.29
CA ASP A 313 34.88 -51.76 62.92
C ASP A 313 35.51 -50.68 62.04
N GLY A 314 35.18 -49.40 62.25
CA GLY A 314 35.91 -48.25 61.69
C GLY A 314 36.02 -48.13 60.15
N ASP A 315 35.61 -49.14 59.40
CA ASP A 315 35.86 -49.27 57.98
C ASP A 315 34.61 -48.87 57.20
N PRO A 316 34.71 -47.92 56.24
CA PRO A 316 33.55 -47.43 55.52
C PRO A 316 32.93 -48.53 54.64
N VAL A 317 31.81 -49.11 55.09
CA VAL A 317 31.06 -50.17 54.38
C VAL A 317 30.54 -49.71 53.02
N PHE A 318 30.30 -48.40 52.85
CA PHE A 318 30.19 -47.77 51.54
C PHE A 318 30.76 -46.36 51.63
N GLY A 319 31.70 -46.03 50.73
CA GLY A 319 32.17 -44.65 50.56
C GLY A 319 33.55 -44.34 51.13
N VAL A 320 34.51 -45.27 51.08
CA VAL A 320 35.84 -44.83 50.63
C VAL A 320 35.58 -44.25 49.24
N HIS A 321 35.68 -42.94 49.11
CA HIS A 321 35.33 -42.22 47.88
C HIS A 321 35.72 -43.05 46.66
N HIS A 322 34.74 -43.54 45.89
CA HIS A 322 34.95 -43.90 44.49
C HIS A 322 35.20 -42.60 43.69
N TYR A 323 36.09 -41.74 44.19
CA TYR A 323 36.86 -40.85 43.36
C TYR A 323 37.73 -41.77 42.52
N ASP A 324 37.14 -42.27 41.45
CA ASP A 324 37.87 -42.90 40.39
C ASP A 324 38.49 -41.75 39.60
N PRO A 325 39.79 -41.45 39.79
CA PRO A 325 40.44 -40.32 39.14
C PRO A 325 40.32 -40.42 37.62
N HIS A 326 40.13 -41.63 37.09
CA HIS A 326 39.88 -41.87 35.67
C HIS A 326 38.51 -41.34 35.23
N LYS A 327 37.43 -41.62 35.96
CA LYS A 327 36.08 -41.12 35.65
C LYS A 327 35.98 -39.60 35.82
N ALA A 328 36.61 -39.03 36.84
CA ALA A 328 36.65 -37.58 37.04
C ALA A 328 37.38 -36.88 35.88
N ARG A 329 38.51 -37.42 35.44
CA ARG A 329 39.21 -36.94 34.23
C ARG A 329 38.35 -37.09 32.99
N GLN A 330 37.68 -38.22 32.81
CA GLN A 330 36.80 -38.45 31.66
C GLN A 330 35.62 -37.47 31.62
N MET A 331 35.02 -37.13 32.77
CA MET A 331 33.96 -36.12 32.85
C MET A 331 34.48 -34.72 32.50
N LEU A 332 35.68 -34.36 32.97
CA LEU A 332 36.31 -33.09 32.60
C LEU A 332 36.64 -33.04 31.10
N THR A 333 37.11 -34.12 30.50
CA THR A 333 37.36 -34.19 29.05
C THR A 333 36.06 -34.05 28.28
N ARG A 334 35.00 -34.78 28.65
CA ARG A 334 33.68 -34.65 28.01
C ARG A 334 33.09 -33.25 28.17
N ALA A 335 33.24 -32.63 29.33
CA ALA A 335 32.78 -31.25 29.54
C ALA A 335 33.54 -30.26 28.64
N LYS A 336 34.86 -30.42 28.48
CA LYS A 336 35.66 -29.63 27.55
C LYS A 336 35.26 -29.85 26.09
N GLU A 337 35.02 -31.10 25.68
CA GLU A 337 34.55 -31.45 24.34
C GLU A 337 33.18 -30.82 24.03
N VAL A 338 32.24 -30.89 24.98
CA VAL A 338 30.93 -30.25 24.85
C VAL A 338 31.06 -28.73 24.77
N GLN A 339 31.90 -28.13 25.62
CA GLN A 339 32.15 -26.70 25.58
C GLN A 339 32.76 -26.28 24.23
N GLN A 340 33.72 -27.03 23.73
CA GLN A 340 34.35 -26.76 22.43
C GLN A 340 33.33 -26.89 21.29
N ALA A 341 32.52 -27.96 21.27
CA ALA A 341 31.46 -28.13 20.29
C ALA A 341 30.41 -26.99 20.33
N GLN A 342 30.09 -26.48 21.52
CA GLN A 342 29.19 -25.32 21.66
C GLN A 342 29.81 -24.04 21.09
N MET A 343 31.11 -23.81 21.32
CA MET A 343 31.84 -22.67 20.75
C MET A 343 31.90 -22.78 19.22
N ASP A 344 32.23 -23.96 18.68
CA ASP A 344 32.28 -24.20 17.24
C ASP A 344 30.91 -23.99 16.58
N ALA A 345 29.83 -24.47 17.21
CA ALA A 345 28.47 -24.25 16.73
C ALA A 345 28.07 -22.77 16.75
N ALA A 346 28.46 -22.03 17.80
CA ALA A 346 28.24 -20.59 17.90
C ALA A 346 29.04 -19.83 16.83
N GLU A 347 30.30 -20.18 16.60
CA GLU A 347 31.12 -19.62 15.53
C GLU A 347 30.52 -19.91 14.15
N GLN A 348 30.08 -21.14 13.89
CA GLN A 348 29.45 -21.51 12.63
C GLN A 348 28.16 -20.71 12.40
N ARG A 349 27.34 -20.53 13.44
CA ARG A 349 26.14 -19.69 13.38
C ARG A 349 26.51 -18.24 13.05
N ASN A 350 27.51 -17.69 13.70
CA ASN A 350 27.98 -16.32 13.44
C ASN A 350 28.51 -16.17 12.00
N ARG A 351 29.27 -17.14 11.48
CA ARG A 351 29.72 -17.15 10.08
C ARG A 351 28.55 -17.16 9.10
N ARG A 352 27.53 -17.98 9.34
CA ARG A 352 26.31 -18.02 8.50
C ARG A 352 25.56 -16.69 8.52
N LEU A 353 25.43 -16.05 9.68
CA LEU A 353 24.81 -14.73 9.81
C LEU A 353 25.60 -13.65 9.07
N GLN A 354 26.93 -13.66 9.19
CA GLN A 354 27.80 -12.75 8.45
C GLN A 354 27.67 -12.96 6.93
N GLN A 355 27.70 -14.20 6.45
CA GLN A 355 27.51 -14.53 5.04
C GLN A 355 26.14 -14.08 4.51
N SER A 356 25.07 -14.30 5.29
CA SER A 356 23.73 -13.83 4.91
C SER A 356 23.68 -12.31 4.82
N ARG A 357 24.30 -11.59 5.77
CA ARG A 357 24.40 -10.13 5.74
C ARG A 357 25.21 -9.62 4.54
N THR A 358 26.33 -10.25 4.20
CA THR A 358 27.13 -9.86 3.04
C THR A 358 26.36 -10.09 1.74
N GLN A 359 25.61 -11.20 1.62
CA GLN A 359 24.77 -11.46 0.45
C GLN A 359 23.65 -10.43 0.30
N GLN A 360 23.00 -10.02 1.40
CA GLN A 360 22.00 -8.94 1.37
C GLN A 360 22.60 -7.62 0.88
N ILE A 361 23.76 -7.23 1.42
CA ILE A 361 24.47 -6.02 1.00
C ILE A 361 24.85 -6.08 -0.49
N GLU A 362 25.28 -7.23 -0.99
CA GLU A 362 25.59 -7.41 -2.42
C GLU A 362 24.34 -7.28 -3.31
N GLN A 363 23.21 -7.85 -2.88
CA GLN A 363 21.93 -7.70 -3.59
C GLN A 363 21.47 -6.23 -3.61
N GLU A 364 21.55 -5.53 -2.49
CA GLU A 364 21.24 -4.10 -2.40
C GLU A 364 22.14 -3.28 -3.32
N LYS A 365 23.46 -3.53 -3.30
CA LYS A 365 24.40 -2.88 -4.22
C LYS A 365 24.05 -3.14 -5.68
N ALA A 366 23.64 -4.36 -6.04
CA ALA A 366 23.24 -4.69 -7.39
C ALA A 366 21.95 -3.98 -7.82
N ILE A 367 20.99 -3.81 -6.90
CA ILE A 367 19.78 -3.02 -7.14
C ILE A 367 20.14 -1.55 -7.34
N LEU A 368 20.96 -0.97 -6.46
CA LEU A 368 21.39 0.44 -6.55
C LEU A 368 22.14 0.73 -7.85
N LYS A 369 23.02 -0.19 -8.29
CA LYS A 369 23.71 -0.07 -9.59
C LYS A 369 22.73 -0.06 -10.76
N ARG A 370 21.70 -0.92 -10.74
CA ARG A 370 20.66 -0.95 -11.77
C ARG A 370 19.84 0.35 -11.78
N VAL A 371 19.34 0.78 -10.62
CA VAL A 371 18.57 2.04 -10.51
C VAL A 371 19.39 3.24 -10.97
N HIS A 372 20.66 3.32 -10.58
CA HIS A 372 21.55 4.38 -11.03
C HIS A 372 21.73 4.37 -12.56
N HIS A 373 21.91 3.19 -13.16
CA HIS A 373 21.99 3.04 -14.61
C HIS A 373 20.68 3.48 -15.29
N ASP A 374 19.53 3.04 -14.79
CA ASP A 374 18.21 3.38 -15.33
C ASP A 374 17.97 4.90 -15.27
N LEU A 375 18.32 5.55 -14.16
CA LEU A 375 18.22 7.01 -14.02
C LEU A 375 19.09 7.76 -15.03
N ILE A 376 20.29 7.26 -15.32
CA ILE A 376 21.16 7.83 -16.35
C ILE A 376 20.50 7.65 -17.73
N CYS A 377 20.04 6.44 -18.05
CA CYS A 377 19.38 6.14 -19.32
C CYS A 377 18.12 7.01 -19.53
N ASP A 378 17.31 7.20 -18.49
CA ASP A 378 16.13 8.07 -18.55
C ASP A 378 16.49 9.55 -18.68
N GLY A 379 17.60 9.98 -18.07
CA GLY A 379 18.18 11.31 -18.29
C GLY A 379 18.58 11.52 -19.75
N LEU A 380 19.23 10.53 -20.36
CA LEU A 380 19.64 10.57 -21.76
C LEU A 380 18.42 10.60 -22.70
N LYS A 381 17.42 9.72 -22.49
CA LYS A 381 16.19 9.70 -23.28
C LYS A 381 15.43 11.02 -23.23
N ARG A 382 15.35 11.66 -22.05
CA ARG A 382 14.72 12.99 -21.91
C ARG A 382 15.47 14.06 -22.70
N ARG A 383 16.80 14.03 -22.66
CA ARG A 383 17.63 14.95 -23.44
C ARG A 383 17.45 14.74 -24.94
N GLU A 384 17.49 13.49 -25.39
CA GLU A 384 17.27 13.11 -26.80
C GLU A 384 15.88 13.54 -27.28
N ALA A 385 14.82 13.32 -26.49
CA ALA A 385 13.47 13.79 -26.83
C ALA A 385 13.36 15.32 -26.88
N GLN A 386 14.09 16.04 -26.02
CA GLN A 386 14.15 17.50 -26.04
C GLN A 386 14.89 18.02 -27.28
N GLU A 387 16.00 17.37 -27.64
CA GLU A 387 16.78 17.70 -28.83
C GLU A 387 16.02 17.42 -30.12
N ALA A 388 15.36 16.26 -30.23
CA ALA A 388 14.49 15.94 -31.35
C ALA A 388 13.35 16.96 -31.50
N ARG A 389 12.76 17.41 -30.38
CA ARG A 389 11.73 18.46 -30.41
C ARG A 389 12.28 19.80 -30.88
N ARG A 390 13.48 20.17 -30.43
CA ARG A 390 14.15 21.41 -30.88
C ARG A 390 14.42 21.34 -32.38
N GLN A 391 15.06 20.27 -32.85
CA GLN A 391 15.35 20.07 -34.28
C GLN A 391 14.09 20.10 -35.13
N TYR A 392 13.00 19.48 -34.66
CA TYR A 392 11.71 19.56 -35.34
C TYR A 392 11.21 21.00 -35.47
N LEU A 393 11.28 21.80 -34.40
CA LEU A 393 10.86 23.20 -34.45
C LEU A 393 11.77 24.07 -35.32
N GLU A 394 13.09 23.82 -35.31
CA GLU A 394 14.04 24.49 -36.20
C GLU A 394 13.71 24.18 -37.67
N ASN A 395 13.49 22.91 -38.00
CA ASN A 395 13.11 22.49 -39.35
C ASN A 395 11.76 23.09 -39.80
N GLU A 396 10.76 23.15 -38.91
CA GLU A 396 9.47 23.78 -39.23
C GLU A 396 9.60 25.30 -39.39
N TRP A 397 10.46 25.93 -38.61
CA TRP A 397 10.74 27.37 -38.77
C TRP A 397 11.44 27.65 -40.10
N ASP A 398 12.43 26.86 -40.49
CA ASP A 398 13.10 27.01 -41.78
C ASP A 398 12.12 26.85 -42.95
N LYS A 399 11.21 25.88 -42.87
CA LYS A 399 10.13 25.71 -43.87
C LYS A 399 9.21 26.93 -43.92
N GLU A 400 8.70 27.40 -42.79
CA GLU A 400 7.82 28.58 -42.75
C GLU A 400 8.51 29.85 -43.24
N MET A 401 9.81 29.97 -42.96
CA MET A 401 10.63 31.06 -43.46
C MET A 401 10.77 30.99 -44.98
N GLN A 402 11.00 29.79 -45.55
CA GLN A 402 11.03 29.57 -46.99
C GLN A 402 9.67 29.86 -47.63
N ASP A 403 8.58 29.33 -47.08
CA ASP A 403 7.22 29.56 -47.56
C ASP A 403 6.85 31.05 -47.53
N LYS A 404 7.34 31.80 -46.53
CA LYS A 404 7.18 33.25 -46.50
C LYS A 404 7.99 33.92 -47.61
N GLN A 405 9.25 33.53 -47.82
CA GLN A 405 10.08 34.10 -48.89
C GLN A 405 9.45 33.87 -50.26
N ASP A 406 8.91 32.67 -50.50
CA ASP A 406 8.24 32.31 -51.75
C ASP A 406 6.95 33.11 -51.93
N ARG A 407 6.14 33.26 -50.88
CA ARG A 407 4.95 34.13 -50.88
C ARG A 407 5.31 35.59 -51.16
N ASP A 408 6.34 36.12 -50.50
CA ASP A 408 6.81 37.49 -50.70
C ASP A 408 7.39 37.67 -52.12
N ALA A 409 8.04 36.64 -52.69
CA ALA A 409 8.54 36.67 -54.06
C ALA A 409 7.39 36.67 -55.09
N LEU A 410 6.35 35.87 -54.86
CA LEU A 410 5.13 35.88 -55.67
C LEU A 410 4.40 37.24 -55.58
N ASP A 411 4.28 37.82 -54.38
CA ASP A 411 3.67 39.15 -54.22
C ASP A 411 4.51 40.25 -54.89
N ARG A 412 5.84 40.19 -54.78
CA ARG A 412 6.75 41.09 -55.53
C ARG A 412 6.58 40.94 -57.04
N PHE A 413 6.50 39.70 -57.54
CA PHE A 413 6.30 39.45 -58.97
C PHE A 413 4.93 39.99 -59.44
N ALA A 414 3.87 39.77 -58.68
CA ALA A 414 2.54 40.30 -58.97
C ALA A 414 2.51 41.84 -58.98
N ARG A 415 3.30 42.50 -58.12
CA ARG A 415 3.43 43.97 -58.12
C ARG A 415 4.22 44.51 -59.33
N LEU A 416 5.25 43.79 -59.78
CA LEU A 416 6.12 44.20 -60.88
C LEU A 416 5.53 43.91 -62.27
N CYS A 417 4.71 42.87 -62.37
CA CYS A 417 3.95 42.53 -63.56
C CYS A 417 2.46 42.82 -63.31
N PRO A 418 1.95 44.03 -63.63
CA PRO A 418 0.53 44.32 -63.58
C PRO A 418 -0.15 43.55 -64.71
N THR A 419 -0.38 42.26 -64.51
CA THR A 419 -1.38 41.54 -65.28
C THR A 419 -2.72 42.11 -64.88
N LYS A 420 -3.60 42.31 -65.88
CA LYS A 420 -4.99 42.79 -65.75
C LYS A 420 -5.64 42.15 -64.53
N THR A 421 -5.61 42.86 -63.41
CA THR A 421 -5.76 42.28 -62.06
C THR A 421 -7.20 42.35 -61.61
N THR A 422 -7.97 43.22 -62.25
CA THR A 422 -9.41 43.31 -62.07
C THR A 422 -10.14 42.58 -63.19
N LEU A 423 -11.24 41.92 -62.83
CA LEU A 423 -12.16 41.30 -63.79
C LEU A 423 -12.58 42.28 -64.91
N MET A 424 -12.66 43.59 -64.60
CA MET A 424 -12.93 44.65 -65.58
C MET A 424 -11.84 44.77 -66.65
N GLU A 425 -10.56 44.78 -66.27
CA GLU A 425 -9.45 44.85 -67.24
C GLU A 425 -9.33 43.57 -68.10
N GLN A 426 -9.66 42.41 -67.54
CA GLN A 426 -9.71 41.13 -68.27
C GLN A 426 -10.89 41.06 -69.27
N LEU A 427 -11.98 41.76 -68.97
CA LEU A 427 -13.15 41.86 -69.83
C LEU A 427 -12.99 42.92 -70.94
N ASP A 428 -12.03 43.83 -70.85
CA ASP A 428 -11.74 44.81 -71.93
C ASP A 428 -11.23 44.16 -73.23
N SER A 429 -10.69 42.93 -73.17
CA SER A 429 -10.33 42.18 -74.39
C SER A 429 -11.51 41.43 -75.01
N HIS A 430 -12.66 41.39 -74.35
CA HIS A 430 -13.88 40.77 -74.86
C HIS A 430 -14.86 41.87 -75.29
N GLY A 431 -15.06 42.02 -76.60
CA GLY A 431 -16.02 43.00 -77.13
C GLY A 431 -17.41 42.78 -76.55
N ARG A 432 -18.01 43.83 -75.96
CA ARG A 432 -19.40 43.77 -75.45
C ARG A 432 -20.35 43.48 -76.62
N CYS A 433 -21.26 42.51 -76.47
CA CYS A 433 -22.30 42.31 -77.48
C CYS A 433 -23.26 43.51 -77.52
N ALA A 434 -23.94 43.72 -78.65
CA ALA A 434 -24.78 44.91 -78.89
C ALA A 434 -25.96 45.11 -77.90
N GLN A 435 -26.32 44.10 -77.11
CA GLN A 435 -27.32 44.24 -76.04
C GLN A 435 -26.72 44.81 -74.73
N CYS A 436 -25.43 44.58 -74.48
CA CYS A 436 -24.74 44.96 -73.24
C CYS A 436 -24.04 46.34 -73.33
N SER A 437 -23.98 46.93 -74.53
CA SER A 437 -23.52 48.30 -74.77
C SER A 437 -24.62 49.36 -74.61
N ARG A 438 -25.79 48.97 -74.08
CA ARG A 438 -26.86 49.90 -73.72
C ARG A 438 -26.47 50.70 -72.48
N ASP A 439 -26.71 52.00 -72.52
CA ASP A 439 -26.44 52.92 -71.41
C ASP A 439 -27.09 52.44 -70.10
N LEU A 440 -26.35 52.54 -68.98
CA LEU A 440 -26.84 52.19 -67.64
C LEU A 440 -28.02 53.07 -67.17
N ASN A 441 -28.33 54.14 -67.91
CA ASN A 441 -29.51 54.98 -67.71
C ASN A 441 -30.78 54.43 -68.38
N ASN A 442 -30.74 53.26 -69.01
CA ASN A 442 -31.92 52.65 -69.61
C ASN A 442 -32.89 52.13 -68.53
N LYS A 443 -33.86 52.96 -68.16
CA LYS A 443 -35.00 52.60 -67.30
C LYS A 443 -36.01 51.75 -68.08
N GLY A 444 -35.63 50.51 -68.41
CA GLY A 444 -36.53 49.36 -68.51
C GLY A 444 -37.84 49.50 -69.31
N GLN A 445 -37.85 50.15 -70.48
CA GLN A 445 -39.08 50.24 -71.30
C GLN A 445 -39.23 49.17 -72.40
N SER A 446 -38.33 48.19 -72.51
CA SER A 446 -38.49 47.11 -73.50
C SER A 446 -37.84 45.77 -73.10
N ASN A 447 -38.15 45.26 -71.90
CA ASN A 447 -37.88 43.86 -71.55
C ASN A 447 -39.21 43.12 -71.38
N VAL A 448 -39.86 42.80 -72.50
CA VAL A 448 -40.86 41.73 -72.55
C VAL A 448 -40.09 40.45 -72.81
N PHE A 449 -39.81 39.69 -71.76
CA PHE A 449 -39.47 38.27 -71.90
C PHE A 449 -40.77 37.50 -71.72
N THR A 450 -41.31 36.99 -72.82
CA THR A 450 -42.30 35.90 -72.78
C THR A 450 -41.55 34.65 -72.37
N ASP A 451 -41.72 34.25 -71.12
CA ASP A 451 -41.30 32.96 -70.61
C ASP A 451 -42.34 31.92 -71.07
N PRO A 452 -42.02 30.99 -72.00
CA PRO A 452 -42.85 29.83 -72.19
C PRO A 452 -42.56 28.90 -70.99
N PHE A 453 -43.61 28.28 -70.44
CA PHE A 453 -43.58 27.30 -69.33
C PHE A 453 -43.78 27.86 -67.92
N ALA A 454 -45.04 28.13 -67.58
CA ALA A 454 -45.60 27.70 -66.30
C ALA A 454 -47.13 27.56 -66.40
N GLN A 455 -47.59 26.34 -66.68
CA GLN A 455 -49.00 25.96 -66.54
C GLN A 455 -49.32 25.72 -65.05
N GLY A 456 -50.38 26.38 -64.58
CA GLY A 456 -51.28 25.87 -63.54
C GLY A 456 -50.80 26.02 -62.11
N VAL A 457 -51.41 26.97 -61.36
CA VAL A 457 -52.41 26.73 -60.29
C VAL A 457 -53.07 28.09 -59.96
N PRO A 458 -54.40 28.18 -59.78
CA PRO A 458 -55.09 29.45 -59.55
C PRO A 458 -55.01 29.91 -58.09
N PHE A 459 -54.83 31.23 -57.91
CA PHE A 459 -54.99 31.94 -56.64
C PHE A 459 -56.46 31.90 -56.17
N VAL A 460 -56.67 31.62 -54.89
CA VAL A 460 -57.92 31.92 -54.18
C VAL A 460 -57.62 32.94 -53.08
N ARG A 461 -58.22 34.12 -53.25
CA ARG A 461 -58.39 35.31 -52.39
C ARG A 461 -57.21 35.86 -51.60
#